data_AF-A0A6M7WMA5-F1
#
_entry.id   AF-A0A6M7WMA5-F1
#
_cell.length_a   1.000
_cell.length_b   1.000
_cell.length_c   1.000
_cell.angle_alpha   90.00
_cell.angle_beta   90.00
_cell.angle_gamma   90.00
#
_symmetry.space_group_name_H-M   'P 1'
#
loop_
_entity.id
_entity.type
_entity.pdbx_description
1 polymer ?
#
loop_
_entity_poly.entity_id
_entity_poly.type
_entity_poly.pdbx_seq_one_letter_code
_entity_poly.pdbx_strand_id
1 'polypeptide(L)'
;MTTSPHAEQLGRARTAAEYAAVIALLDTDLNDARTRKSELAKAEDRAVFGDGDLAAARAALDDCNDQIALLEKTIDAAGKRRAEAARGEARADIAALGEEIKARSVVLGQRWRSVHRLVEQLRQDLFEADALARSIATANGLFDAAGVADLKVNLTTARRAAMAGARAAPPARLSRPALQADRMLLSFLSPGGALDPRPALGAPVDGIKSKFIPASPSLSERG
;
A
#
# COMPACT_ATOMS: atom_id res chain seq x y z
N MET A 1 11.10 -46.18 -29.57
CA MET A 1 11.32 -44.85 -28.98
C MET A 1 10.49 -44.72 -27.72
N THR A 2 11.04 -45.10 -26.58
CA THR A 2 10.42 -44.89 -25.26
C THR A 2 10.64 -43.43 -24.86
N THR A 3 9.56 -42.65 -24.84
CA THR A 3 9.54 -41.30 -24.27
C THR A 3 9.96 -41.36 -22.81
N SER A 4 11.01 -40.63 -22.43
CA SER A 4 11.45 -40.51 -21.03
C SER A 4 10.30 -40.00 -20.14
N PRO A 5 10.14 -40.53 -18.91
CA PRO A 5 9.07 -40.11 -17.97
C PRO A 5 9.07 -38.60 -17.68
N HIS A 6 10.23 -37.95 -17.74
CA HIS A 6 10.33 -36.51 -17.52
C HIS A 6 9.88 -35.67 -18.73
N ALA A 7 9.90 -36.23 -19.93
CA ALA A 7 9.38 -35.56 -21.13
C ALA A 7 7.85 -35.40 -21.09
N GLU A 8 7.14 -36.37 -20.49
CA GLU A 8 5.70 -36.30 -20.31
C GLU A 8 5.31 -35.27 -19.23
N GLN A 9 6.05 -35.23 -18.11
CA GLN A 9 5.90 -34.21 -17.07
C GLN A 9 6.13 -32.79 -17.63
N LEU A 10 7.13 -32.64 -18.51
CA LEU A 10 7.41 -31.38 -19.21
C LEU A 10 6.26 -30.94 -20.13
N GLY A 11 5.53 -31.87 -20.73
CA GLY A 11 4.34 -31.58 -21.55
C GLY A 11 3.13 -31.11 -20.74
N ARG A 12 3.08 -31.46 -19.44
CA ARG A 12 2.00 -31.09 -18.52
C ARG A 12 2.28 -29.79 -17.77
N ALA A 13 3.54 -29.38 -17.61
CA ALA A 13 3.91 -28.13 -16.96
C ALA A 13 3.26 -26.91 -17.64
N ARG A 14 2.75 -25.99 -16.82
CA ARG A 14 2.10 -24.75 -17.24
C ARG A 14 2.69 -23.53 -16.54
N THR A 15 3.19 -23.68 -15.33
CA THR A 15 3.77 -22.58 -14.53
C THR A 15 5.30 -22.56 -14.55
N ALA A 16 5.88 -21.41 -14.29
CA ALA A 16 7.33 -21.26 -14.16
C ALA A 16 7.93 -22.16 -13.06
N ALA A 17 7.18 -22.38 -11.98
CA ALA A 17 7.59 -23.26 -10.89
C ALA A 17 7.56 -24.75 -11.31
N GLU A 18 6.51 -25.17 -12.02
CA GLU A 18 6.41 -26.54 -12.55
C GLU A 18 7.52 -26.83 -13.55
N TYR A 19 7.80 -25.89 -14.47
CA TYR A 19 8.94 -26.04 -15.39
C TYR A 19 10.27 -26.10 -14.63
N ALA A 20 10.46 -25.33 -13.56
CA ALA A 20 11.67 -25.38 -12.74
C ALA A 20 11.85 -26.76 -12.09
N ALA A 21 10.77 -27.33 -11.56
CA ALA A 21 10.79 -28.65 -10.93
C ALA A 21 11.16 -29.75 -11.94
N VAL A 22 10.59 -29.71 -13.15
CA VAL A 22 10.91 -30.68 -14.22
C VAL A 22 12.35 -30.51 -14.72
N ILE A 23 12.85 -29.29 -14.85
CA ILE A 23 14.26 -29.03 -15.22
C ILE A 23 15.21 -29.65 -14.20
N ALA A 24 14.95 -29.51 -12.90
CA ALA A 24 15.80 -30.09 -11.86
C ALA A 24 15.87 -31.63 -11.94
N LEU A 25 14.78 -32.29 -12.33
CA LEU A 25 14.76 -33.73 -12.58
C LEU A 25 15.59 -34.09 -13.82
N LEU A 26 15.45 -33.34 -14.91
CA LEU A 26 16.25 -33.55 -16.13
C LEU A 26 17.75 -33.29 -15.90
N ASP A 27 18.12 -32.33 -15.05
CA ASP A 27 19.51 -32.10 -14.64
C ASP A 27 20.09 -33.29 -13.87
N THR A 28 19.25 -33.97 -13.09
CA THR A 28 19.63 -35.21 -12.38
C THR A 28 19.89 -36.33 -13.38
N ASP A 29 18.97 -36.55 -14.33
CA ASP A 29 19.15 -37.53 -15.42
C ASP A 29 20.42 -37.26 -16.25
N LEU A 30 20.73 -35.98 -16.51
CA LEU A 30 21.91 -35.58 -17.25
C LEU A 30 23.20 -35.91 -16.48
N ASN A 31 23.22 -35.70 -15.17
CA ASN A 31 24.36 -36.07 -14.33
C ASN A 31 24.55 -37.59 -14.25
N ASP A 32 23.46 -38.34 -14.18
CA ASP A 32 23.50 -39.81 -14.21
C ASP A 32 24.03 -40.33 -15.55
N ALA A 33 23.58 -39.75 -16.68
CA ALA A 33 24.08 -40.08 -18.00
C ALA A 33 25.58 -39.74 -18.16
N ARG A 34 26.04 -38.61 -17.64
CA ARG A 34 27.47 -38.24 -17.63
C ARG A 34 28.31 -39.21 -16.80
N THR A 35 27.78 -39.66 -15.67
CA THR A 35 28.43 -40.68 -14.84
C THR A 35 28.55 -42.00 -15.60
N ARG A 36 27.46 -42.46 -16.22
CA ARG A 36 27.44 -43.68 -17.06
C ARG A 36 28.41 -43.59 -18.23
N LYS A 37 28.50 -42.45 -18.91
CA LYS A 37 29.50 -42.23 -19.98
C LYS A 37 30.92 -42.46 -19.48
N SER A 38 31.25 -41.97 -18.27
CA SER A 38 32.59 -42.17 -17.69
C SER A 38 32.90 -43.65 -17.40
N GLU A 39 31.89 -44.44 -17.03
CA GLU A 39 32.01 -45.89 -16.80
C GLU A 39 32.14 -46.66 -18.11
N LEU A 40 31.37 -46.28 -19.13
CA LEU A 40 31.45 -46.85 -20.48
C LEU A 40 32.80 -46.57 -21.13
N ALA A 41 33.38 -45.38 -20.96
CA ALA A 41 34.72 -45.08 -21.44
C ALA A 41 35.78 -46.01 -20.83
N LYS A 42 35.71 -46.29 -19.52
CA LYS A 42 36.59 -47.27 -18.86
C LYS A 42 36.35 -48.70 -19.36
N ALA A 43 35.13 -49.04 -19.76
CA ALA A 43 34.81 -50.33 -20.34
C ALA A 43 35.37 -50.47 -21.78
N GLU A 44 35.28 -49.39 -22.57
CA GLU A 44 35.92 -49.33 -23.89
C GLU A 44 37.44 -49.51 -23.77
N ASP A 45 38.10 -48.78 -22.86
CA ASP A 45 39.54 -48.89 -22.63
C ASP A 45 39.95 -50.34 -22.29
N ARG A 46 39.18 -51.04 -21.45
CA ARG A 46 39.44 -52.46 -21.13
C ARG A 46 39.25 -53.38 -22.34
N ALA A 47 38.21 -53.14 -23.14
CA ALA A 47 37.95 -53.93 -24.35
C ALA A 47 39.04 -53.74 -25.41
N VAL A 48 39.69 -52.57 -25.49
CA VAL A 48 40.85 -52.34 -26.36
C VAL A 48 42.03 -53.28 -26.02
N PHE A 49 42.22 -53.60 -24.74
CA PHE A 49 43.26 -54.53 -24.28
C PHE A 49 42.85 -56.01 -24.35
N GLY A 50 41.71 -56.34 -24.96
CA GLY A 50 41.25 -57.71 -25.19
C GLY A 50 40.27 -58.25 -24.14
N ASP A 51 39.95 -57.48 -23.11
CA ASP A 51 38.95 -57.83 -22.09
C ASP A 51 37.56 -57.27 -22.45
N GLY A 52 36.93 -57.85 -23.48
CA GLY A 52 35.53 -57.60 -23.83
C GLY A 52 35.25 -57.33 -25.31
N ASP A 53 34.02 -56.91 -25.60
CA ASP A 53 33.55 -56.54 -26.95
C ASP A 53 33.69 -55.03 -27.18
N LEU A 54 34.72 -54.65 -27.94
CA LEU A 54 35.01 -53.25 -28.27
C LEU A 54 33.91 -52.60 -29.12
N ALA A 55 33.28 -53.35 -30.02
CA ALA A 55 32.23 -52.81 -30.88
C ALA A 55 30.98 -52.48 -30.05
N ALA A 56 30.61 -53.37 -29.13
CA ALA A 56 29.51 -53.13 -28.20
C ALA A 56 29.79 -51.95 -27.26
N ALA A 57 31.02 -51.81 -26.74
CA ALA A 57 31.40 -50.70 -25.87
C ALA A 57 31.30 -49.34 -26.57
N ARG A 58 31.75 -49.26 -27.83
CA ARG A 58 31.64 -48.05 -28.66
C ARG A 58 30.20 -47.68 -28.96
N ALA A 59 29.38 -48.65 -29.37
CA ALA A 59 27.97 -48.43 -29.62
C ALA A 59 27.24 -47.89 -28.38
N ALA A 60 27.51 -48.46 -27.21
CA ALA A 60 26.93 -47.98 -25.95
C ALA A 60 27.39 -46.55 -25.59
N LEU A 61 28.64 -46.19 -25.89
CA LEU A 61 29.17 -44.86 -25.64
C LEU A 61 28.56 -43.81 -26.58
N ASP A 62 28.36 -44.16 -27.85
CA ASP A 62 27.65 -43.32 -28.83
C ASP A 62 26.19 -43.11 -28.43
N ASP A 63 25.47 -44.18 -28.06
CA ASP A 63 24.10 -44.09 -27.55
C ASP A 63 24.02 -43.18 -26.30
N CYS A 64 25.00 -43.27 -25.41
CA CYS A 64 25.08 -42.42 -24.22
C CYS A 64 25.37 -40.95 -24.56
N ASN A 65 26.19 -40.68 -25.58
CA ASN A 65 26.43 -39.32 -26.08
C ASN A 65 25.17 -38.71 -26.68
N ASP A 66 24.44 -39.48 -27.48
CA ASP A 66 23.16 -39.06 -28.06
C ASP A 66 22.11 -38.76 -26.98
N GLN A 67 22.06 -39.60 -25.94
CA GLN A 67 21.19 -39.35 -24.78
C GLN A 67 21.55 -38.05 -24.05
N ILE A 68 22.84 -37.78 -23.81
CA ILE A 68 23.31 -36.54 -23.17
C ILE A 68 22.90 -35.33 -24.03
N ALA A 69 23.15 -35.37 -25.33
CA ALA A 69 22.80 -34.29 -26.25
C ALA A 69 21.29 -34.03 -26.27
N LEU A 70 20.46 -35.08 -26.22
CA LEU A 70 19.01 -34.97 -26.13
C LEU A 70 18.55 -34.32 -24.82
N LEU A 71 19.14 -34.70 -23.68
CA LEU A 71 18.82 -34.14 -22.37
C LEU A 71 19.19 -32.65 -22.30
N GLU A 72 20.39 -32.27 -22.73
CA GLU A 72 20.84 -30.87 -22.77
C GLU A 72 19.91 -30.00 -23.63
N LYS A 73 19.52 -30.49 -24.82
CA LYS A 73 18.56 -29.81 -25.70
C LYS A 73 17.18 -29.69 -25.05
N THR A 74 16.74 -30.72 -24.32
CA THR A 74 15.44 -30.72 -23.63
C THR A 74 15.42 -29.72 -22.48
N ILE A 75 16.50 -29.64 -21.71
CA ILE A 75 16.68 -28.68 -20.61
C ILE A 75 16.67 -27.24 -21.14
N ASP A 76 17.40 -26.94 -22.23
CA ASP A 76 17.39 -25.61 -22.83
C ASP A 76 15.98 -25.20 -23.30
N ALA A 77 15.27 -26.11 -23.99
CA ALA A 77 13.90 -25.87 -24.43
C ALA A 77 12.91 -25.70 -23.26
N ALA A 78 13.10 -26.44 -22.17
CA ALA A 78 12.33 -26.28 -20.94
C ALA A 78 12.63 -24.93 -20.27
N GLY A 79 13.90 -24.51 -20.25
CA GLY A 79 14.34 -23.22 -19.71
C GLY A 79 13.71 -22.03 -20.43
N LYS A 80 13.62 -22.09 -21.76
CA LYS A 80 12.91 -21.07 -22.56
C LYS A 80 11.42 -21.00 -22.21
N ARG A 81 10.74 -22.14 -22.15
CA ARG A 81 9.31 -22.22 -21.76
C ARG A 81 9.07 -21.73 -20.34
N ARG A 82 9.97 -22.04 -19.40
CA ARG A 82 9.95 -21.51 -18.03
C ARG A 82 10.01 -19.98 -18.02
N ALA A 83 10.95 -19.40 -18.77
CA ALA A 83 11.12 -17.96 -18.85
C ALA A 83 9.88 -17.27 -19.45
N GLU A 84 9.26 -17.88 -20.45
CA GLU A 84 8.00 -17.40 -21.03
C GLU A 84 6.84 -17.47 -20.03
N ALA A 85 6.69 -18.60 -19.33
CA ALA A 85 5.67 -18.76 -18.28
C ALA A 85 5.84 -17.70 -17.19
N ALA A 86 7.07 -17.49 -16.70
CA ALA A 86 7.35 -16.48 -15.67
C ALA A 86 7.01 -15.06 -16.13
N ARG A 87 7.27 -14.73 -17.40
CA ARG A 87 6.88 -13.43 -17.98
C ARG A 87 5.36 -13.31 -18.10
N GLY A 88 4.67 -14.39 -18.46
CA GLY A 88 3.21 -14.44 -18.52
C GLY A 88 2.56 -14.23 -17.16
N GLU A 89 3.03 -14.94 -16.14
CA GLU A 89 2.60 -14.81 -14.75
C GLU A 89 2.82 -13.39 -14.22
N ALA A 90 4.02 -12.84 -14.39
CA ALA A 90 4.31 -11.46 -13.95
C ALA A 90 3.42 -10.42 -14.64
N ARG A 91 3.08 -10.62 -15.92
CA ARG A 91 2.13 -9.75 -16.63
C ARG A 91 0.72 -9.88 -16.08
N ALA A 92 0.29 -11.10 -15.72
CA ALA A 92 -1.02 -11.34 -15.12
C ALA A 92 -1.11 -10.67 -13.73
N ASP A 93 -0.06 -10.76 -12.91
CA ASP A 93 0.00 -10.12 -11.59
C ASP A 93 -0.08 -8.59 -11.71
N ILE A 94 0.66 -7.99 -12.65
CA ILE A 94 0.62 -6.55 -12.92
C ILE A 94 -0.77 -6.13 -13.39
N ALA A 95 -1.41 -6.91 -14.26
CA ALA A 95 -2.77 -6.63 -14.72
C ALA A 95 -3.78 -6.70 -13.56
N ALA A 96 -3.69 -7.70 -12.68
CA ALA A 96 -4.53 -7.82 -11.50
C ALA A 96 -4.35 -6.63 -10.55
N LEU A 97 -3.11 -6.21 -10.29
CA LEU A 97 -2.81 -5.01 -9.51
C LEU A 97 -3.41 -3.75 -10.16
N GLY A 98 -3.34 -3.64 -11.49
CA GLY A 98 -3.93 -2.54 -12.25
C GLY A 98 -5.45 -2.45 -12.06
N GLU A 99 -6.16 -3.57 -12.18
CA GLU A 99 -7.60 -3.62 -11.95
C GLU A 99 -7.98 -3.33 -10.48
N GLU A 100 -7.18 -3.81 -9.52
CA GLU A 100 -7.38 -3.47 -8.10
C GLU A 100 -7.24 -1.97 -7.85
N ILE A 101 -6.18 -1.34 -8.37
CA ILE A 101 -5.95 0.11 -8.23
C ILE A 101 -7.08 0.89 -8.90
N LYS A 102 -7.56 0.45 -10.05
CA LYS A 102 -8.70 1.04 -10.75
C LYS A 102 -9.99 0.93 -9.93
N ALA A 103 -10.26 -0.20 -9.29
CA ALA A 103 -11.39 -0.34 -8.38
C ALA A 103 -11.27 0.61 -7.17
N ARG A 104 -10.06 0.71 -6.57
CA ARG A 104 -9.79 1.64 -5.46
C ARG A 104 -9.96 3.10 -5.87
N SER A 105 -9.58 3.48 -7.10
CA SER A 105 -9.75 4.85 -7.59
C SER A 105 -11.22 5.25 -7.76
N VAL A 106 -12.08 4.32 -8.18
CA VAL A 106 -13.53 4.52 -8.23
C VAL A 106 -14.10 4.80 -6.84
N VAL A 107 -13.69 4.02 -5.84
CA VAL A 107 -14.10 4.22 -4.44
C VAL A 107 -13.59 5.57 -3.92
N LEU A 108 -12.35 5.93 -4.21
CA LEU A 108 -11.80 7.23 -3.86
C LEU A 108 -12.62 8.39 -4.46
N GLY A 109 -12.98 8.29 -5.74
CA GLY A 109 -13.83 9.27 -6.40
C GLY A 109 -15.23 9.38 -5.77
N GLN A 110 -15.82 8.28 -5.31
CA GLN A 110 -17.07 8.31 -4.55
C GLN A 110 -16.91 9.02 -3.20
N ARG A 111 -15.79 8.79 -2.51
CA ARG A 111 -15.47 9.49 -1.25
C ARG A 111 -15.31 10.99 -1.47
N TRP A 112 -14.62 11.42 -2.52
CA TRP A 112 -14.47 12.84 -2.85
C TRP A 112 -15.79 13.51 -3.21
N ARG A 113 -16.65 12.86 -4.00
CA ARG A 113 -18.01 13.36 -4.25
C ARG A 113 -18.83 13.52 -2.97
N SER A 114 -18.68 12.58 -2.04
CA SER A 114 -19.34 12.66 -0.73
C SER A 114 -18.81 13.83 0.10
N VAL A 115 -17.49 14.02 0.14
CA VAL A 115 -16.86 15.16 0.83
C VAL A 115 -17.34 16.47 0.22
N HIS A 116 -17.32 16.61 -1.10
CA HIS A 116 -17.81 17.81 -1.79
C HIS A 116 -19.25 18.15 -1.36
N ARG A 117 -20.15 17.16 -1.42
CA ARG A 117 -21.55 17.34 -1.00
C ARG A 117 -21.66 17.79 0.46
N LEU A 118 -20.91 17.17 1.36
CA LEU A 118 -20.94 17.50 2.80
C LEU A 118 -20.36 18.88 3.09
N VAL A 119 -19.30 19.28 2.37
CA VAL A 119 -18.71 20.62 2.50
C VAL A 119 -19.70 21.69 2.04
N GLU A 120 -20.36 21.51 0.90
CA GLU A 120 -21.35 22.49 0.43
C GLU A 120 -22.58 22.56 1.35
N GLN A 121 -23.04 21.42 1.87
CA GLN A 121 -24.10 21.43 2.89
C GLN A 121 -23.67 22.19 4.14
N LEU A 122 -22.46 21.91 4.66
CA LEU A 122 -21.93 22.61 5.82
C LEU A 122 -21.83 24.13 5.57
N ARG A 123 -21.39 24.55 4.38
CA ARG A 123 -21.31 25.97 4.02
C ARG A 123 -22.68 26.63 4.05
N GLN A 124 -23.70 25.98 3.48
CA GLN A 124 -25.07 26.48 3.50
C GLN A 124 -25.60 26.61 4.93
N ASP A 125 -25.46 25.57 5.75
CA ASP A 125 -25.91 25.56 7.14
C ASP A 125 -25.23 26.66 7.97
N LEU A 126 -23.94 26.92 7.71
CA LEU A 126 -23.19 27.99 8.37
C LEU A 126 -23.69 29.39 7.96
N PHE A 127 -24.03 29.61 6.70
CA PHE A 127 -24.60 30.88 6.24
C PHE A 127 -25.98 31.14 6.87
N GLU A 128 -26.82 30.12 6.94
CA GLU A 128 -28.14 30.22 7.57
C GLU A 128 -28.03 30.44 9.08
N ALA A 129 -27.13 29.72 9.75
CA ALA A 129 -26.88 29.90 11.18
C ALA A 129 -26.36 31.31 11.51
N ASP A 130 -25.48 31.87 10.67
CA ASP A 130 -24.97 33.24 10.82
C ASP A 130 -26.09 34.28 10.61
N ALA A 131 -26.95 34.09 9.60
CA ALA A 131 -28.12 34.94 9.39
C ALA A 131 -29.08 34.92 10.59
N LEU A 132 -29.37 33.74 11.13
CA LEU A 132 -30.19 33.57 12.34
C LEU A 132 -29.54 34.20 13.57
N ALA A 133 -28.23 34.01 13.76
CA ALA A 133 -27.49 34.59 14.88
C ALA A 133 -27.56 36.13 14.87
N ARG A 134 -27.41 36.75 13.68
CA ARG A 134 -27.59 38.21 13.54
C ARG A 134 -29.01 38.66 13.87
N SER A 135 -30.03 37.95 13.37
CA SER A 135 -31.43 38.28 13.66
C SER A 135 -31.74 38.23 15.17
N ILE A 136 -31.27 37.18 15.85
CA ILE A 136 -31.42 37.04 17.31
C ILE A 136 -30.63 38.14 18.04
N ALA A 137 -29.42 38.48 17.59
CA ALA A 137 -28.64 39.56 18.18
C ALA A 137 -29.37 40.91 18.07
N THR A 138 -29.99 41.21 16.91
CA THR A 138 -30.83 42.40 16.73
C THR A 138 -32.03 42.38 17.67
N ALA A 139 -32.75 41.26 17.79
CA ALA A 139 -33.88 41.14 18.71
C ALA A 139 -33.46 41.32 20.18
N ASN A 140 -32.35 40.71 20.60
CA ASN A 140 -31.78 40.91 21.94
C ASN A 140 -31.47 42.38 22.23
N GLY A 141 -30.96 43.13 21.25
CA GLY A 141 -30.73 44.57 21.39
C GLY A 141 -32.03 45.38 21.56
N LEU A 142 -33.11 44.98 20.89
CA LEU A 142 -34.44 45.60 21.09
C LEU A 142 -34.99 45.28 22.48
N PHE A 143 -34.81 44.06 22.98
CA PHE A 143 -35.20 43.68 24.34
C PHE A 143 -34.42 44.46 25.39
N ASP A 144 -33.12 44.69 25.17
CA ASP A 144 -32.31 45.55 26.04
C ASP A 144 -32.84 46.99 26.07
N ALA A 145 -33.19 47.56 24.91
CA ALA A 145 -33.75 48.91 24.83
C ALA A 145 -35.13 49.03 25.51
N ALA A 146 -35.92 47.96 25.50
CA ALA A 146 -37.24 47.90 26.13
C ALA A 146 -37.21 47.45 27.61
N GLY A 147 -36.03 47.11 28.15
CA GLY A 147 -35.87 46.67 29.54
C GLY A 147 -36.40 45.26 29.86
N VAL A 148 -36.66 44.44 28.83
CA VAL A 148 -37.24 43.08 28.95
C VAL A 148 -36.16 42.00 28.80
N ALA A 149 -35.21 41.98 29.74
CA ALA A 149 -34.02 41.13 29.66
C ALA A 149 -34.31 39.61 29.75
N ASP A 150 -35.46 39.24 30.27
CA ASP A 150 -35.93 37.85 30.42
C ASP A 150 -36.23 37.17 29.07
N LEU A 151 -36.52 37.94 28.02
CA LEU A 151 -36.77 37.42 26.67
C LEU A 151 -35.48 37.15 25.87
N LYS A 152 -34.30 37.45 26.43
CA LYS A 152 -33.03 37.34 25.71
C LYS A 152 -32.59 35.90 25.52
N VAL A 153 -32.08 35.60 24.32
CA VAL A 153 -31.49 34.31 24.00
C VAL A 153 -29.97 34.36 24.13
N ASN A 154 -29.40 33.43 24.91
CA ASN A 154 -27.95 33.27 25.00
C ASN A 154 -27.41 32.35 23.88
N LEU A 155 -26.89 32.97 22.82
CA LEU A 155 -26.35 32.29 21.64
C LEU A 155 -25.19 31.34 21.98
N THR A 156 -24.34 31.68 22.95
CA THR A 156 -23.21 30.83 23.35
C THR A 156 -23.68 29.53 24.00
N THR A 157 -24.69 29.61 24.87
CA THR A 157 -25.27 28.42 25.52
C THR A 157 -25.97 27.52 24.50
N ALA A 158 -26.75 28.11 23.59
CA ALA A 158 -27.42 27.37 22.51
C ALA A 158 -26.39 26.62 21.62
N ARG A 159 -25.31 27.29 21.20
CA ARG A 159 -24.24 26.67 20.42
C ARG A 159 -23.55 25.53 21.17
N ARG A 160 -23.20 25.74 22.45
CA ARG A 160 -22.51 24.71 23.26
C ARG A 160 -23.36 23.45 23.39
N ALA A 161 -24.66 23.60 23.62
CA ALA A 161 -25.59 22.48 23.70
C ALA A 161 -25.68 21.74 22.34
N ALA A 162 -25.79 22.47 21.24
CA ALA A 162 -25.89 21.88 19.89
C ALA A 162 -24.61 21.14 19.45
N MET A 163 -23.44 21.59 19.90
CA MET A 163 -22.14 20.99 19.55
C MET A 163 -21.68 19.90 20.54
N ALA A 164 -22.49 19.60 21.56
CA ALA A 164 -22.21 18.53 22.49
C ALA A 164 -22.48 17.16 21.83
N GLY A 165 -21.51 16.24 21.89
CA GLY A 165 -21.68 14.92 21.30
C GLY A 165 -20.38 14.13 21.23
N ALA A 166 -20.53 12.83 20.99
CA ALA A 166 -19.40 11.93 20.79
C ALA A 166 -18.66 12.27 19.48
N ARG A 167 -17.32 12.27 19.53
CA ARG A 167 -16.46 12.51 18.37
C ARG A 167 -15.98 11.20 17.79
N ALA A 168 -15.85 11.15 16.46
CA ALA A 168 -15.21 10.03 15.80
C ALA A 168 -13.72 9.95 16.20
N ALA A 169 -13.21 8.74 16.41
CA ALA A 169 -11.80 8.53 16.68
C ALA A 169 -10.97 8.76 15.41
N PRO A 170 -9.85 9.49 15.48
CA PRO A 170 -8.98 9.67 14.33
C PRO A 170 -8.34 8.32 13.95
N PRO A 171 -8.21 8.02 12.65
CA PRO A 171 -7.50 6.82 12.20
C PRO A 171 -6.00 6.92 12.54
N ALA A 172 -5.36 5.76 12.72
CA ALA A 172 -3.99 5.66 13.24
C ALA A 172 -2.92 6.37 12.38
N ARG A 173 -3.17 6.54 11.07
CA ARG A 173 -2.24 7.20 10.15
C ARG A 173 -2.99 8.10 9.19
N LEU A 174 -2.74 9.40 9.32
CA LEU A 174 -3.22 10.42 8.39
C LEU A 174 -2.03 11.12 7.73
N SER A 175 -2.21 11.53 6.48
CA SER A 175 -1.26 12.41 5.82
C SER A 175 -1.26 13.80 6.48
N ARG A 176 -0.17 14.56 6.34
CA ARG A 176 -0.10 15.93 6.89
C ARG A 176 -1.26 16.83 6.42
N PRO A 177 -1.64 16.84 5.13
CA PRO A 177 -2.80 17.62 4.69
C PRO A 177 -4.11 17.17 5.34
N ALA A 178 -4.32 15.86 5.50
CA ALA A 178 -5.52 15.33 6.13
C ALA A 178 -5.60 15.72 7.62
N LEU A 179 -4.47 15.72 8.33
CA LEU A 179 -4.40 16.22 9.71
C LEU A 179 -4.73 17.72 9.81
N GLN A 180 -4.26 18.53 8.86
CA GLN A 180 -4.58 19.95 8.82
C GLN A 180 -6.08 20.19 8.57
N ALA A 181 -6.67 19.46 7.63
CA ALA A 181 -8.10 19.54 7.36
C ALA A 181 -8.93 19.10 8.58
N ASP A 182 -8.54 18.00 9.24
CA ASP A 182 -9.19 17.52 10.48
C ASP A 182 -9.16 18.58 11.59
N ARG A 183 -7.99 19.19 11.84
CA ARG A 183 -7.86 20.29 12.82
C ARG A 183 -8.78 21.46 12.49
N MET A 184 -8.88 21.84 11.21
CA MET A 184 -9.79 22.91 10.78
C MET A 184 -11.24 22.54 11.05
N LEU A 185 -11.66 21.32 10.70
CA LEU A 185 -13.03 20.83 10.94
C LEU A 185 -13.37 20.78 12.42
N LEU A 186 -12.45 20.27 13.25
CA LEU A 186 -12.60 20.24 14.71
C LEU A 186 -12.65 21.63 15.34
N SER A 187 -12.07 22.64 14.70
CA SER A 187 -12.15 24.03 15.17
C SER A 187 -13.59 24.56 15.14
N PHE A 188 -14.43 24.11 14.19
CA PHE A 188 -15.85 24.47 14.16
C PHE A 188 -16.62 23.93 15.36
N LEU A 189 -16.17 22.80 15.93
CA LEU A 189 -16.83 22.14 17.06
C LEU A 189 -16.30 22.63 18.43
N SER A 190 -15.20 23.39 18.44
CA SER A 190 -14.51 23.75 19.68
C SER A 190 -14.88 25.17 20.15
N PRO A 191 -15.09 25.39 21.46
CA PRO A 191 -15.17 26.73 22.03
C PRO A 191 -13.87 27.51 21.72
N GLY A 192 -13.98 28.76 21.26
CA GLY A 192 -12.87 29.61 20.84
C GLY A 192 -12.35 29.37 19.42
N GLY A 193 -13.00 28.50 18.63
CA GLY A 193 -12.61 28.17 17.25
C GLY A 193 -13.16 29.14 16.19
N ALA A 194 -13.12 28.74 14.92
CA ALA A 194 -13.37 29.59 13.74
C ALA A 194 -14.74 30.32 13.67
N LEU A 195 -15.64 30.05 14.61
CA LEU A 195 -16.98 30.65 14.71
C LEU A 195 -17.34 31.04 16.16
N ASP A 196 -16.39 31.01 17.10
CA ASP A 196 -16.62 31.58 18.43
C ASP A 196 -16.27 33.08 18.36
N PRO A 197 -17.18 33.99 18.73
CA PRO A 197 -16.90 35.42 18.73
C PRO A 197 -15.86 35.83 19.78
N ARG A 198 -15.47 34.93 20.70
CA ARG A 198 -14.42 35.20 21.67
C ARG A 198 -13.04 35.20 20.99
N PRO A 199 -12.17 36.17 21.33
CA PRO A 199 -10.77 36.13 20.89
C PRO A 199 -10.14 34.80 21.29
N ALA A 200 -9.29 34.24 20.43
CA ALA A 200 -8.46 33.10 20.81
C ALA A 200 -7.69 33.43 22.10
N LEU A 201 -7.56 32.47 23.02
CA LEU A 201 -6.76 32.65 24.23
C LEU A 201 -5.34 33.09 23.85
N GLY A 202 -4.99 34.35 24.14
CA GLY A 202 -3.72 34.98 23.77
C GLY A 202 -3.73 35.89 22.53
N ALA A 203 -4.89 36.11 21.89
CA ALA A 203 -5.02 37.14 20.86
C ALA A 203 -4.75 38.52 21.48
N PRO A 204 -3.95 39.39 20.83
CA PRO A 204 -3.69 40.72 21.33
C PRO A 204 -5.01 41.47 21.43
N VAL A 205 -5.38 41.86 22.66
CA VAL A 205 -6.49 42.75 22.91
C VAL A 205 -6.04 44.13 22.43
N ASP A 206 -6.76 44.72 21.47
CA ASP A 206 -6.47 46.09 21.01
C ASP A 206 -6.43 47.01 22.23
N GLY A 207 -5.23 47.53 22.52
CA GLY A 207 -4.97 48.42 23.64
C GLY A 207 -3.94 47.97 24.67
N ILE A 208 -3.51 46.69 24.71
CA ILE A 208 -2.50 46.23 25.69
C ILE A 208 -1.23 45.73 24.99
N LYS A 209 -0.22 46.61 24.89
CA LYS A 209 1.16 46.22 24.56
C LYS A 209 1.79 45.53 25.78
N SER A 210 1.55 44.23 25.97
CA SER A 210 2.23 43.51 27.06
C SER A 210 3.69 43.20 26.66
N LYS A 211 4.63 44.00 27.15
CA LYS A 211 5.99 43.52 27.41
C LYS A 211 5.97 42.86 28.79
N PHE A 212 5.93 41.53 28.82
CA PHE A 212 6.35 40.80 30.01
C PHE A 212 7.49 39.87 29.62
N ILE A 213 8.71 40.29 29.94
CA ILE A 213 9.90 39.44 29.96
C ILE A 213 10.14 39.14 31.44
N PRO A 214 10.04 37.89 31.91
CA PRO A 214 10.44 37.57 33.28
C PRO A 214 11.97 37.71 33.36
N ALA A 215 12.45 38.54 34.28
CA ALA A 215 13.87 38.67 34.58
C ALA A 215 14.37 37.38 35.25
N SER A 216 15.29 36.68 34.60
CA SER A 216 16.13 35.66 35.24
C SER A 216 17.09 36.35 36.20
N PRO A 217 17.27 35.90 37.46
CA PRO A 217 18.33 36.42 38.31
C PRO A 217 19.68 35.91 37.80
N SER A 218 20.60 36.83 37.54
CA SER A 218 21.98 36.53 37.16
C SER A 218 22.74 35.93 38.35
N LEU A 219 23.36 34.76 38.13
CA LEU A 219 24.53 34.31 38.87
C LEU A 219 25.70 35.28 38.64
N SER A 220 26.54 35.46 39.67
CA SER A 220 27.73 36.34 39.78
C SER A 220 27.38 37.74 40.33
N GLU A 221 27.98 38.31 41.37
CA GLU A 221 29.18 38.14 42.20
C GLU A 221 28.81 38.69 43.61
N ARG A 222 29.40 38.34 44.75
CA ARG A 222 30.77 38.57 45.26
C ARG A 222 30.85 37.73 46.56
N GLY A 223 31.97 37.10 46.90
CA GLY A 223 33.19 37.78 47.33
C GLY A 223 33.11 37.97 48.84
#